data_AF-A0A9D1FYB7-F1
#
_entry.id   AF-A0A9D1FYB7-F1
#
_cell.length_a   1.000
_cell.length_b   1.000
_cell.length_c   1.000
_cell.angle_alpha   90.00
_cell.angle_beta   90.00
_cell.angle_gamma   90.00
#
_symmetry.space_group_name_H-M   'P 1'
#
loop_
_entity.id
_entity.type
_entity.pdbx_description
1 polymer ?
#
loop_
_entity_poly.entity_id
_entity_poly.type
_entity_poly.pdbx_seq_one_letter_code
_entity_poly.pdbx_strand_id
1 'polypeptide(L)'
;DLEVKEKKEHNLKAGESLWGLAKQELGRKNVSNKEIQEYMLLIAKINGLNTVEKMNGLHANDKIYLPDKIDKLSQTTDKVKEKSSLEKSVEYIINLLKNDKTAQVQKANLSLKNSHYHIFRDKKYPNGFISKNSPVLSFTLDKNEQIVKLSLDDINDILKLRYDYDMDKNGRTFLREYPYRTVGQISKEDKELLLNEIKRLHGEYKKNPKTYY
;
A
#
# COMPACT_ATOMS: atom_id res chain seq x y z
N ASP A 1 17.84 3.63 7.74
CA ASP A 1 19.11 3.09 7.21
C ASP A 1 19.88 2.38 8.30
N LEU A 2 20.29 1.12 8.06
CA LEU A 2 21.15 0.34 8.96
C LEU A 2 22.62 0.68 8.68
N GLU A 3 23.32 1.21 9.68
CA GLU A 3 24.74 1.52 9.63
C GLU A 3 25.53 0.40 10.33
N VAL A 4 26.38 -0.29 9.58
CA VAL A 4 27.17 -1.43 10.08
C VAL A 4 28.51 -0.89 10.61
N LYS A 5 28.68 -0.92 11.93
CA LYS A 5 29.85 -0.34 12.62
C LYS A 5 31.06 -1.29 12.70
N GLU A 6 30.85 -2.60 12.67
CA GLU A 6 31.91 -3.62 12.74
C GLU A 6 31.71 -4.69 11.65
N LYS A 7 32.79 -5.07 10.95
CA LYS A 7 32.78 -6.02 9.83
C LYS A 7 33.78 -7.15 10.08
N LYS A 8 33.37 -8.40 9.84
CA LYS A 8 34.19 -9.60 9.88
C LYS A 8 34.59 -10.00 8.46
N GLU A 9 35.84 -10.32 8.22
CA GLU A 9 36.30 -10.82 6.91
C GLU A 9 36.02 -12.33 6.77
N HIS A 10 35.52 -12.73 5.61
CA HIS A 10 35.31 -14.12 5.19
C HIS A 10 35.86 -14.33 3.78
N ASN A 11 36.67 -15.36 3.57
CA ASN A 11 37.13 -15.74 2.25
C ASN A 11 36.18 -16.81 1.69
N LEU A 12 35.58 -16.52 0.53
CA LEU A 12 34.63 -17.42 -0.11
C LEU A 12 35.28 -18.76 -0.46
N LYS A 13 34.64 -19.86 -0.12
CA LYS A 13 35.04 -21.19 -0.56
C LYS A 13 34.40 -21.53 -1.91
N ALA A 14 34.99 -22.49 -2.61
CA ALA A 14 34.44 -22.97 -3.88
C ALA A 14 33.00 -23.48 -3.68
N GLY A 15 32.07 -22.91 -4.46
CA GLY A 15 30.65 -23.25 -4.40
C GLY A 15 29.84 -22.54 -3.31
N GLU A 16 30.46 -21.68 -2.48
CA GLU A 16 29.71 -20.82 -1.56
C GLU A 16 28.99 -19.70 -2.34
N SER A 17 27.77 -19.39 -1.89
CA SER A 17 26.99 -18.25 -2.38
C SER A 17 26.65 -17.32 -1.22
N LEU A 18 26.32 -16.06 -1.52
CA LEU A 18 25.86 -15.12 -0.49
C LEU A 18 24.66 -15.64 0.30
N TRP A 19 23.75 -16.37 -0.37
CA TRP A 19 22.60 -17.02 0.29
C TRP A 19 23.05 -18.09 1.29
N GLY A 20 24.01 -18.93 0.88
CA GLY A 20 24.60 -19.96 1.74
C GLY A 20 25.30 -19.36 2.97
N LEU A 21 26.10 -18.32 2.75
CA LEU A 21 26.76 -17.57 3.81
C LEU A 21 25.75 -16.93 4.77
N ALA A 22 24.71 -16.30 4.23
CA ALA A 22 23.68 -15.67 5.05
C ALA A 22 22.95 -16.70 5.93
N LYS A 23 22.60 -17.86 5.37
CA LYS A 23 21.98 -18.95 6.11
C LYS A 23 22.89 -19.50 7.21
N GLN A 24 24.18 -19.63 6.95
CA GLN A 24 25.17 -20.12 7.91
C GLN A 24 25.35 -19.14 9.08
N GLU A 25 25.53 -17.85 8.79
CA GLU A 25 25.74 -16.81 9.82
C GLU A 25 24.49 -16.60 10.70
N LEU A 26 23.29 -16.79 10.16
CA LEU A 26 22.05 -16.70 10.95
C LEU A 26 21.89 -17.84 11.96
N GLY A 27 22.56 -18.98 11.77
CA GLY A 27 22.89 -19.98 12.81
C GLY A 27 21.75 -20.62 13.62
N ARG A 28 20.47 -20.34 13.33
CA ARG A 28 19.30 -20.80 14.12
C ARG A 28 18.52 -21.90 13.39
N LYS A 29 17.92 -22.82 14.15
CA LYS A 29 16.92 -23.76 13.61
C LYS A 29 15.65 -22.96 13.29
N ASN A 30 15.17 -23.04 12.04
CA ASN A 30 13.98 -22.35 11.50
C ASN A 30 14.15 -20.86 11.10
N VAL A 31 15.29 -20.49 10.50
CA VAL A 31 15.41 -19.19 9.82
C VAL A 31 14.52 -19.18 8.57
N SER A 32 13.70 -18.14 8.40
CA SER A 32 12.84 -17.98 7.23
C SER A 32 13.65 -17.55 5.99
N ASN A 33 13.14 -17.88 4.79
CA ASN A 33 13.76 -17.43 3.53
C ASN A 33 13.87 -15.90 3.44
N LYS A 34 12.92 -15.17 4.05
CA LYS A 34 12.93 -13.71 4.10
C LYS A 34 14.12 -13.20 4.93
N GLU A 35 14.36 -13.77 6.11
CA GLU A 35 15.52 -13.39 6.94
C GLU A 35 16.85 -13.70 6.25
N ILE A 36 16.94 -14.84 5.54
CA ILE A 36 18.13 -15.18 4.74
C ILE A 36 18.33 -14.16 3.62
N GLN A 37 17.26 -13.79 2.91
CA GLN A 37 17.31 -12.81 1.83
C GLN A 37 17.73 -11.42 2.33
N GLU A 38 17.16 -10.95 3.44
CA GLU A 38 17.49 -9.64 4.02
C GLU A 38 18.96 -9.57 4.46
N TYR A 39 19.43 -10.63 5.12
CA TYR A 39 20.83 -10.70 5.53
C TYR A 39 21.79 -10.84 4.33
N MET A 40 21.40 -11.59 3.29
CA MET A 40 22.14 -11.67 2.02
C MET A 40 22.26 -10.29 1.36
N LEU A 41 21.18 -9.52 1.31
CA LEU A 41 21.18 -8.16 0.75
C LEU A 41 22.03 -7.20 1.58
N LEU A 42 22.07 -7.39 2.91
CA LEU A 42 22.96 -6.63 3.78
C LEU A 42 24.43 -6.94 3.48
N ILE A 43 24.81 -8.20 3.33
CA ILE A 43 26.16 -8.60 2.90
C ILE A 43 26.46 -7.97 1.53
N ALA A 44 25.54 -8.07 0.56
CA ALA A 44 25.72 -7.49 -0.76
C ALA A 44 25.99 -5.98 -0.72
N LYS A 45 25.22 -5.24 0.09
CA LYS A 45 25.38 -3.79 0.28
C LYS A 45 26.74 -3.43 0.87
N ILE A 46 27.19 -4.15 1.90
CA ILE A 46 28.49 -3.91 2.56
C ILE A 46 29.66 -4.09 1.58
N ASN A 47 29.50 -5.00 0.63
CA ASN A 47 30.52 -5.39 -0.35
C ASN A 47 30.36 -4.73 -1.72
N GLY A 48 29.41 -3.80 -1.89
CA GLY A 48 29.18 -3.10 -3.17
C GLY A 48 28.63 -3.98 -4.30
N LEU A 49 28.02 -5.12 -3.97
CA LEU A 49 27.44 -6.09 -4.89
C LEU A 49 26.01 -5.71 -5.26
N ASN A 50 25.83 -4.51 -5.81
CA ASN A 50 24.52 -3.87 -5.96
C ASN A 50 23.68 -4.41 -7.14
N THR A 51 24.14 -5.45 -7.84
CA THR A 51 23.40 -6.07 -8.96
C THR A 51 23.45 -7.59 -8.88
N VAL A 52 22.51 -8.27 -9.53
CA VAL A 52 22.44 -9.73 -9.57
C VAL A 52 23.68 -10.32 -10.24
N GLU A 53 24.18 -9.67 -11.29
CA GLU A 53 25.40 -10.08 -12.00
C GLU A 53 26.61 -10.02 -11.08
N LYS A 54 26.73 -8.98 -10.24
CA LYS A 54 27.81 -8.86 -9.25
C LYS A 54 27.72 -9.91 -8.15
N MET A 55 26.51 -10.23 -7.70
CA MET A 55 26.30 -11.27 -6.68
C MET A 55 26.59 -12.68 -7.24
N ASN A 56 26.26 -12.93 -8.50
CA ASN A 56 26.48 -14.22 -9.15
C ASN A 56 27.92 -14.37 -9.71
N GLY A 57 28.64 -13.27 -9.89
CA GLY A 57 30.02 -13.24 -10.37
C GLY A 57 31.08 -13.45 -9.30
N LEU A 58 30.71 -13.92 -8.11
CA LEU A 58 31.63 -14.19 -7.01
C LEU A 58 32.44 -15.48 -7.24
N HIS A 59 33.72 -15.44 -6.91
CA HIS A 59 34.66 -16.53 -7.09
C HIS A 59 35.24 -17.03 -5.76
N ALA A 60 35.82 -18.23 -5.80
CA ALA A 60 36.54 -18.77 -4.66
C ALA A 60 37.73 -17.84 -4.30
N ASN A 61 37.94 -17.66 -3.00
CA ASN A 61 38.91 -16.76 -2.37
C ASN A 61 38.59 -15.26 -2.47
N ASP A 62 37.44 -14.88 -3.05
CA ASP A 62 36.98 -13.50 -2.94
C ASP A 62 36.78 -13.14 -1.47
N LYS A 63 37.30 -11.96 -1.09
CA LYS A 63 37.16 -11.42 0.25
C LYS A 63 35.80 -10.76 0.40
N ILE A 64 35.02 -11.26 1.35
CA ILE A 64 33.67 -10.77 1.68
C ILE A 64 33.64 -10.28 3.12
N TYR A 65 33.11 -9.08 3.31
CA TYR A 65 32.85 -8.49 4.62
C TYR A 65 31.45 -8.87 5.11
N LEU A 66 31.38 -9.61 6.21
CA LEU A 66 30.17 -9.94 6.95
C LEU A 66 29.96 -8.92 8.08
N PRO A 67 28.71 -8.65 8.51
CA PRO A 67 28.47 -7.82 9.70
C PRO A 67 28.83 -8.60 10.98
N ASP A 68 29.73 -8.05 11.81
CA ASP A 68 30.39 -8.77 12.93
C ASP A 68 29.50 -8.93 14.18
N LYS A 69 28.70 -7.91 14.47
CA LYS A 69 27.64 -7.96 15.49
C LYS A 69 26.37 -7.40 14.89
N ILE A 70 25.39 -8.26 14.70
CA ILE A 70 24.02 -7.80 14.61
C ILE A 70 23.61 -7.51 16.06
N ASP A 71 23.84 -6.28 16.54
CA ASP A 71 23.15 -5.79 17.75
C ASP A 71 21.69 -6.09 17.55
N LYS A 72 21.22 -7.14 18.27
CA LYS A 72 20.02 -7.94 18.01
C LYS A 72 19.33 -7.46 16.75
N LEU A 73 19.47 -8.20 15.62
CA LEU A 73 18.53 -8.10 14.50
C LEU A 73 17.20 -7.92 15.17
N SER A 74 16.70 -6.68 15.17
CA SER A 74 15.60 -6.38 16.06
C SER A 74 14.58 -7.41 15.67
N GLN A 75 13.97 -8.06 16.65
CA GLN A 75 12.74 -8.77 16.37
C GLN A 75 11.67 -7.74 15.95
N THR A 76 11.96 -6.80 15.05
CA THR A 76 11.18 -6.71 13.84
C THR A 76 11.36 -8.06 13.13
N THR A 77 10.67 -9.07 13.66
CA THR A 77 9.68 -9.66 12.78
C THR A 77 9.01 -8.45 12.17
N ASP A 78 9.38 -8.10 10.94
CA ASP A 78 8.35 -7.69 10.02
C ASP A 78 7.43 -8.92 9.97
N LYS A 79 6.60 -9.09 11.01
CA LYS A 79 5.19 -9.35 10.83
C LYS A 79 4.92 -8.49 9.63
N VAL A 80 4.74 -9.12 8.46
CA VAL A 80 4.16 -8.45 7.30
C VAL A 80 3.04 -7.65 7.93
N LYS A 81 3.25 -6.33 8.08
CA LYS A 81 2.42 -5.55 8.98
C LYS A 81 1.06 -5.76 8.40
N GLU A 82 0.22 -6.48 9.15
CA GLU A 82 -1.02 -6.92 8.55
C GLU A 82 -1.73 -5.64 8.16
N LYS A 83 -2.04 -5.51 6.86
CA LYS A 83 -2.68 -4.31 6.35
C LYS A 83 -3.89 -4.07 7.24
N SER A 84 -3.95 -2.89 7.84
CA SER A 84 -5.12 -2.43 8.57
C SER A 84 -6.35 -2.52 7.67
N SER A 85 -7.54 -2.59 8.27
CA SER A 85 -8.78 -2.61 7.49
C SER A 85 -8.86 -1.42 6.54
N LEU A 86 -8.38 -0.25 6.96
CA LEU A 86 -8.23 0.92 6.10
C LEU A 86 -7.32 0.68 4.88
N GLU A 87 -6.10 0.17 5.09
CA GLU A 87 -5.16 -0.13 3.99
C GLU A 87 -5.75 -1.14 3.01
N LYS A 88 -6.42 -2.19 3.51
CA LYS A 88 -7.15 -3.17 2.69
C LYS A 88 -8.30 -2.53 1.92
N SER A 89 -9.03 -1.61 2.54
CA SER A 89 -10.17 -0.90 1.91
C SER A 89 -9.71 0.00 0.77
N VAL A 90 -8.62 0.75 0.98
CA VAL A 90 -8.04 1.63 -0.04
C VAL A 90 -7.53 0.83 -1.23
N GLU A 91 -6.78 -0.24 -0.98
CA GLU A 91 -6.29 -1.15 -2.03
C GLU A 91 -7.45 -1.75 -2.84
N TYR A 92 -8.50 -2.23 -2.15
CA TYR A 92 -9.69 -2.74 -2.79
C TYR A 92 -10.36 -1.69 -3.68
N ILE A 93 -10.53 -0.46 -3.19
CA ILE A 93 -11.14 0.64 -3.94
C ILE A 93 -10.30 0.99 -5.17
N ILE A 94 -8.98 1.11 -5.05
CA ILE A 94 -8.09 1.38 -6.18
C ILE A 94 -8.26 0.31 -7.26
N ASN A 95 -8.23 -0.96 -6.87
CA ASN A 95 -8.40 -2.08 -7.80
C ASN A 95 -9.80 -2.09 -8.43
N LEU A 96 -10.83 -1.76 -7.67
CA LEU A 96 -12.19 -1.66 -8.17
C LEU A 96 -12.31 -0.57 -9.23
N LEU A 97 -11.85 0.64 -8.94
CA LEU A 97 -12.01 1.78 -9.86
C LEU A 97 -11.23 1.59 -11.17
N LYS A 98 -10.08 0.91 -11.12
CA LYS A 98 -9.29 0.59 -12.32
C LYS A 98 -9.96 -0.43 -13.24
N ASN A 99 -10.66 -1.41 -12.65
CA ASN A 99 -11.11 -2.59 -13.38
C ASN A 99 -12.62 -2.61 -13.66
N ASP A 100 -13.42 -1.91 -12.87
CA ASP A 100 -14.88 -1.89 -13.02
C ASP A 100 -15.32 -0.84 -14.05
N LYS A 101 -15.64 -1.32 -15.25
CA LYS A 101 -16.11 -0.46 -16.37
C LYS A 101 -17.49 0.16 -16.14
N THR A 102 -18.22 -0.27 -15.11
CA THR A 102 -19.52 0.31 -14.74
C THR A 102 -19.39 1.47 -13.76
N ALA A 103 -18.18 1.70 -13.23
CA ALA A 103 -17.91 2.81 -12.34
C ALA A 103 -18.21 4.15 -13.02
N GLN A 104 -19.08 4.95 -12.42
CA GLN A 104 -19.48 6.26 -12.93
C GLN A 104 -19.58 7.29 -11.81
N VAL A 105 -19.19 8.52 -12.12
CA VAL A 105 -19.32 9.66 -11.21
C VAL A 105 -20.69 10.31 -11.41
N GLN A 106 -21.34 10.69 -10.32
CA GLN A 106 -22.52 11.54 -10.31
C GLN A 106 -22.36 12.67 -9.31
N LYS A 107 -22.88 13.85 -9.65
CA LYS A 107 -22.86 15.02 -8.77
C LYS A 107 -24.10 15.05 -7.88
N ALA A 108 -23.88 15.30 -6.58
CA ALA A 108 -24.96 15.52 -5.62
C ALA A 108 -25.65 16.85 -5.91
N ASN A 109 -26.98 16.86 -5.97
CA ASN A 109 -27.75 18.10 -6.12
C ASN A 109 -27.94 18.79 -4.75
N LEU A 110 -26.83 19.23 -4.15
CA LEU A 110 -26.82 19.92 -2.85
C LEU A 110 -26.30 21.35 -3.00
N SER A 111 -27.00 22.31 -2.40
CA SER A 111 -26.53 23.70 -2.31
C SER A 111 -25.48 23.84 -1.22
N LEU A 112 -24.27 23.39 -1.51
CA LEU A 112 -23.12 23.44 -0.61
C LEU A 112 -22.04 24.34 -1.19
N LYS A 113 -21.23 24.94 -0.31
CA LYS A 113 -20.07 25.77 -0.69
C LYS A 113 -19.12 25.03 -1.63
N ASN A 114 -18.97 23.72 -1.43
CA ASN A 114 -18.10 22.85 -2.22
C ASN A 114 -18.95 21.87 -3.04
N SER A 115 -18.43 21.43 -4.19
CA SER A 115 -19.12 20.44 -5.03
C SER A 115 -18.90 19.03 -4.49
N HIS A 116 -19.99 18.27 -4.35
CA HIS A 116 -19.99 16.92 -3.82
C HIS A 116 -20.34 15.91 -4.90
N TYR A 117 -19.58 14.82 -4.94
CA TYR A 117 -19.68 13.79 -5.96
C TYR A 117 -19.65 12.40 -5.32
N HIS A 118 -20.28 11.46 -6.00
CA HIS A 118 -20.29 10.05 -5.64
C HIS A 118 -19.82 9.21 -6.82
N ILE A 119 -19.05 8.17 -6.52
CA ILE A 119 -18.76 7.11 -7.49
C ILE A 119 -19.71 5.95 -7.21
N PHE A 120 -20.44 5.55 -8.24
CA PHE A 120 -21.35 4.42 -8.24
C PHE A 120 -20.88 3.35 -9.21
N ARG A 121 -21.36 2.12 -9.01
CA ARG A 121 -21.14 0.99 -9.92
C ARG A 121 -22.34 0.06 -9.97
N ASP A 122 -22.35 -0.81 -10.98
CA ASP A 122 -23.21 -1.98 -10.97
C ASP A 122 -22.66 -3.02 -9.99
N LYS A 123 -23.52 -3.58 -9.14
CA LYS A 123 -23.15 -4.61 -8.18
C LYS A 123 -24.09 -5.79 -8.25
N LYS A 124 -23.54 -6.95 -8.57
CA LYS A 124 -24.23 -8.24 -8.53
C LYS A 124 -24.15 -8.85 -7.13
N TYR A 125 -25.29 -9.22 -6.59
CA TYR A 125 -25.42 -9.89 -5.29
C TYR A 125 -25.49 -11.42 -5.46
N PRO A 126 -25.20 -12.22 -4.41
CA PRO A 126 -25.21 -13.68 -4.50
C PRO A 126 -26.55 -14.27 -4.96
N ASN A 127 -27.66 -13.61 -4.64
CA ASN A 127 -29.01 -13.99 -5.07
C ASN A 127 -29.34 -13.63 -6.53
N GLY A 128 -28.37 -13.12 -7.30
CA GLY A 128 -28.54 -12.73 -8.70
C GLY A 128 -29.07 -11.30 -8.91
N PHE A 129 -29.51 -10.59 -7.87
CA PHE A 129 -29.93 -9.19 -7.97
C PHE A 129 -28.76 -8.29 -8.41
N ILE A 130 -29.02 -7.34 -9.32
CA ILE A 130 -28.03 -6.35 -9.77
C ILE A 130 -28.50 -4.95 -9.36
N SER A 131 -27.74 -4.30 -8.47
CA SER A 131 -27.95 -2.89 -8.14
C SER A 131 -27.14 -2.00 -9.09
N LYS A 132 -27.81 -1.14 -9.87
CA LYS A 132 -27.17 -0.29 -10.89
C LYS A 132 -26.53 1.02 -10.37
N ASN A 133 -26.67 1.29 -9.08
CA ASN A 133 -26.15 2.50 -8.43
C ASN A 133 -25.64 2.17 -7.03
N SER A 134 -24.84 1.11 -6.90
CA SER A 134 -24.19 0.83 -5.61
C SER A 134 -23.11 1.87 -5.35
N PRO A 135 -23.15 2.62 -4.24
CA PRO A 135 -22.10 3.57 -3.91
C PRO A 135 -20.77 2.83 -3.68
N VAL A 136 -19.68 3.50 -4.02
CA VAL A 136 -18.30 3.05 -3.78
C VAL A 136 -17.60 4.01 -2.84
N LEU A 137 -17.62 5.30 -3.15
CA LEU A 137 -17.02 6.36 -2.34
C LEU A 137 -17.65 7.71 -2.67
N SER A 138 -17.44 8.69 -1.79
CA SER A 138 -17.75 10.10 -2.04
C SER A 138 -16.49 10.94 -2.06
N PHE A 139 -16.51 12.03 -2.82
CA PHE A 139 -15.46 13.04 -2.79
C PHE A 139 -16.01 14.46 -2.93
N THR A 140 -15.33 15.39 -2.28
CA THR A 140 -15.65 16.82 -2.31
C THR A 140 -14.54 17.58 -2.99
N LEU A 141 -14.90 18.41 -3.97
CA LEU A 141 -13.99 19.33 -4.65
C LEU A 141 -14.18 20.75 -4.16
N ASP A 142 -13.07 21.46 -3.96
CA ASP A 142 -13.09 22.91 -3.80
C ASP A 142 -13.28 23.64 -5.14
N LYS A 143 -13.31 24.98 -5.09
CA LYS A 143 -13.44 25.84 -6.28
C LYS A 143 -12.30 25.72 -7.30
N ASN A 144 -11.16 25.16 -6.89
CA ASN A 144 -9.97 24.94 -7.73
C ASN A 144 -9.90 23.47 -8.20
N GLU A 145 -11.01 22.73 -8.06
CA GLU A 145 -11.14 21.32 -8.40
C GLU A 145 -10.15 20.40 -7.65
N GLN A 146 -9.72 20.81 -6.46
CA GLN A 146 -8.88 19.98 -5.60
C GLN A 146 -9.76 19.15 -4.67
N ILE A 147 -9.41 17.88 -4.49
CA ILE A 147 -10.06 16.99 -3.55
C ILE A 147 -9.71 17.45 -2.13
N VAL A 148 -10.72 17.87 -1.38
CA VAL A 148 -10.57 18.34 0.01
C VAL A 148 -11.05 17.33 1.04
N LYS A 149 -11.95 16.43 0.62
CA LYS A 149 -12.49 15.36 1.46
C LYS A 149 -12.84 14.15 0.60
N LEU A 150 -12.58 12.97 1.16
CA LEU A 150 -13.00 11.67 0.63
C LEU A 150 -13.73 10.90 1.73
N SER A 151 -14.74 10.12 1.36
CA SER A 151 -15.45 9.24 2.29
C SER A 151 -15.55 7.84 1.67
N LEU A 152 -15.13 6.82 2.41
CA LEU A 152 -15.02 5.44 1.94
C LEU A 152 -15.44 4.43 3.01
N ASP A 153 -15.93 3.27 2.57
CA ASP A 153 -16.40 2.19 3.43
C ASP A 153 -15.24 1.28 3.86
N ASP A 154 -15.37 0.64 5.03
CA ASP A 154 -14.50 -0.45 5.46
C ASP A 154 -14.81 -1.72 4.64
N ILE A 155 -13.76 -2.44 4.28
CA ILE A 155 -13.87 -3.72 3.56
C ILE A 155 -14.67 -4.78 4.33
N ASN A 156 -14.70 -4.69 5.66
CA ASN A 156 -15.34 -5.66 6.52
C ASN A 156 -16.79 -5.30 6.90
N ASP A 157 -17.30 -4.11 6.52
CA ASP A 157 -18.63 -3.72 6.98
C ASP A 157 -19.74 -4.52 6.26
N ILE A 158 -20.57 -5.13 7.10
CA ILE A 158 -21.69 -6.00 6.77
C ILE A 158 -22.94 -5.14 6.47
N LEU A 159 -22.94 -3.86 6.89
CA LEU A 159 -24.06 -2.90 6.74
C LEU A 159 -23.68 -1.70 5.85
N LYS A 160 -23.54 -1.97 4.55
CA LYS A 160 -23.06 -1.09 3.45
C LYS A 160 -23.87 0.19 3.13
N LEU A 161 -24.43 0.87 4.13
CA LEU A 161 -25.19 2.11 3.96
C LEU A 161 -24.50 3.33 4.59
N ARG A 162 -23.30 3.19 5.17
CA ARG A 162 -22.60 4.28 5.86
C ARG A 162 -21.11 4.26 5.50
N TYR A 163 -20.58 5.42 5.09
CA TYR A 163 -19.14 5.63 5.00
C TYR A 163 -18.51 5.50 6.39
N ASP A 164 -17.47 4.68 6.53
CA ASP A 164 -16.78 4.41 7.80
C ASP A 164 -15.64 5.38 8.05
N TYR A 165 -14.94 5.77 6.98
CA TYR A 165 -13.77 6.64 7.04
C TYR A 165 -14.01 7.93 6.24
N ASP A 166 -13.61 9.05 6.84
CA ASP A 166 -13.35 10.30 6.14
C ASP A 166 -11.84 10.48 5.96
N MET A 167 -11.40 11.00 4.82
CA MET A 167 -10.00 11.31 4.55
C MET A 167 -9.85 12.76 4.09
N ASP A 168 -8.87 13.46 4.67
CA ASP A 168 -8.53 14.82 4.28
C ASP A 168 -7.60 14.86 3.05
N LYS A 169 -7.35 16.07 2.53
CA LYS A 169 -6.41 16.31 1.41
C LYS A 169 -4.98 15.80 1.65
N ASN A 170 -4.57 15.62 2.90
CA ASN A 170 -3.22 15.16 3.24
C ASN A 170 -3.13 13.64 3.26
N GLY A 171 -4.26 12.93 3.30
CA GLY A 171 -4.35 11.49 3.44
C GLY A 171 -4.53 11.03 4.90
N ARG A 172 -4.83 11.95 5.83
CA ARG A 172 -5.20 11.58 7.20
C ARG A 172 -6.62 11.08 7.21
N THR A 173 -6.84 9.94 7.87
CA THR A 173 -8.14 9.27 7.89
C THR A 173 -8.75 9.33 9.28
N PHE A 174 -10.05 9.57 9.33
CA PHE A 174 -10.85 9.77 10.52
C PHE A 174 -12.00 8.78 10.51
N LEU A 175 -12.31 8.17 11.66
CA LEU A 175 -13.57 7.43 11.79
C LEU A 175 -14.73 8.41 11.75
N ARG A 176 -15.79 8.05 11.03
CA ARG A 176 -17.01 8.87 10.91
C ARG A 176 -17.96 8.75 12.12
N GLU A 177 -17.46 8.24 13.24
CA GLU A 177 -18.16 8.23 14.53
C GLU A 177 -17.83 9.51 15.30
N TYR A 178 -18.81 10.06 16.02
CA TYR A 178 -18.59 11.20 16.90
C TYR A 178 -18.18 10.72 18.31
N PRO A 179 -17.09 11.24 18.91
CA PRO A 179 -16.22 12.29 18.40
C PRO A 179 -15.26 11.79 17.31
N TYR A 180 -15.10 12.57 16.24
CA TYR A 180 -14.21 12.23 15.13
C TYR A 180 -12.78 12.06 15.63
N ARG A 181 -12.18 10.90 15.36
CA ARG A 181 -10.80 10.57 15.75
C ARG A 181 -9.97 10.15 14.55
N THR A 182 -8.75 10.66 14.46
CA THR A 182 -7.77 10.19 13.47
C THR A 182 -7.41 8.74 13.78
N VAL A 183 -7.50 7.87 12.77
CA VAL A 183 -7.23 6.43 12.91
C VAL A 183 -6.10 5.93 12.03
N GLY A 184 -5.59 6.79 11.15
CA GLY A 184 -4.51 6.39 10.26
C GLY A 184 -4.09 7.48 9.30
N GLN A 185 -3.10 7.11 8.50
CA GLN A 185 -2.63 7.87 7.37
C GLN A 185 -2.29 6.86 6.27
N ILE A 186 -2.84 7.07 5.08
CA ILE A 186 -2.53 6.21 3.94
C ILE A 186 -1.15 6.55 3.36
N SER A 187 -0.54 5.58 2.68
CA SER A 187 0.76 5.78 2.04
C SER A 187 0.66 6.87 0.95
N LYS A 188 1.80 7.51 0.65
CA LYS A 188 1.86 8.51 -0.42
C LYS A 188 1.50 7.90 -1.78
N GLU A 189 1.97 6.69 -2.04
CA GLU A 189 1.73 5.95 -3.28
C GLU A 189 0.25 5.60 -3.46
N ASP A 190 -0.38 4.98 -2.45
CA ASP A 190 -1.81 4.65 -2.51
C ASP A 190 -2.68 5.89 -2.68
N LYS A 191 -2.31 6.99 -2.01
CA LYS A 191 -2.98 8.27 -2.17
C LYS A 191 -2.91 8.75 -3.62
N GLU A 192 -1.72 8.76 -4.21
CA GLU A 192 -1.54 9.21 -5.58
C GLU A 192 -2.31 8.34 -6.57
N LEU A 193 -2.26 7.01 -6.42
CA LEU A 193 -3.02 6.07 -7.24
C LEU A 193 -4.53 6.30 -7.14
N LEU A 194 -5.07 6.44 -5.91
CA LEU A 194 -6.49 6.67 -5.69
C LEU A 194 -6.95 8.01 -6.29
N LEU A 195 -6.21 9.10 -6.03
CA LEU A 195 -6.57 10.42 -6.53
C LEU A 195 -6.51 10.51 -8.06
N ASN A 196 -5.54 9.83 -8.69
CA ASN A 196 -5.45 9.78 -10.15
C ASN A 196 -6.66 9.11 -10.77
N GLU A 197 -7.15 8.02 -10.16
CA GLU A 197 -8.30 7.29 -10.67
C GLU A 197 -9.60 8.08 -10.50
N ILE A 198 -9.77 8.77 -9.37
CA ILE A 198 -10.91 9.69 -9.15
C ILE A 198 -10.88 10.82 -10.18
N LYS A 199 -9.70 11.41 -10.46
CA LYS A 199 -9.54 12.47 -11.46
C LYS A 199 -9.89 11.97 -12.87
N ARG A 200 -9.46 10.76 -13.24
CA ARG A 200 -9.81 10.13 -14.52
C ARG A 200 -11.33 10.03 -14.68
N LEU A 201 -12.02 9.42 -13.72
CA LEU A 201 -13.47 9.23 -13.73
C LEU A 201 -14.23 10.57 -13.71
N HIS A 202 -13.75 11.56 -12.93
CA HIS A 202 -14.34 12.90 -12.93
C HIS A 202 -14.17 13.59 -14.30
N GLY A 203 -13.02 13.41 -14.96
CA GLY A 203 -12.79 13.90 -16.31
C GLY A 203 -13.76 13.30 -17.33
N GLU A 204 -14.11 12.02 -17.19
CA GLU A 204 -15.14 11.36 -18.00
C GLU A 204 -16.54 11.92 -17.70
N TYR A 205 -16.87 12.14 -16.43
CA TYR A 205 -18.12 12.78 -16.03
C TYR A 205 -18.31 14.16 -16.66
N LYS A 206 -17.26 14.99 -16.72
CA LYS A 206 -17.37 16.32 -17.35
C LYS A 206 -17.79 16.27 -18.82
N LYS A 207 -17.50 15.16 -19.52
CA LYS A 207 -17.92 14.94 -20.91
C LYS A 207 -19.39 14.55 -21.02
N ASN A 208 -19.93 13.88 -20.01
CA ASN A 208 -21.33 13.43 -19.97
C ASN A 208 -21.90 13.52 -18.54
N PRO A 209 -22.30 14.72 -18.10
CA PRO A 209 -22.65 14.96 -16.72
C PRO A 209 -23.98 14.30 -16.32
N LYS A 210 -23.98 13.65 -15.15
CA LYS A 210 -25.16 13.07 -14.50
C LYS A 210 -25.34 13.59 -13.08
N THR A 211 -26.56 13.94 -12.71
CA THR A 211 -26.92 14.42 -11.37
C THR A 211 -27.95 13.51 -10.74
N TYR A 212 -27.94 13.41 -9.41
CA TYR A 212 -28.96 12.70 -8.65
C TYR A 212 -29.51 13.57 -7.51
N TYR A 213 -30.71 13.22 -7.06
CA TYR A 213 -31.46 13.92 -6.01
C TYR A 213 -31.27 13.24 -4.65
#